data_AF-A0A0M3JD90-F1
#
_entry.id   AF-A0A0M3JD90-F1
#
_cell.length_a   1.000
_cell.length_b   1.000
_cell.length_c   1.000
_cell.angle_alpha   90.00
_cell.angle_beta   90.00
_cell.angle_gamma   90.00
#
_symmetry.space_group_name_H-M   'P 1'
#
loop_
_entity.id
_entity.type
_entity.pdbx_description
1 polymer ?
#
loop_
_entity_poly.entity_id
_entity_poly.type
_entity_poly.pdbx_seq_one_letter_code
_entity_poly.pdbx_strand_id
1 'polypeptide(L)' 'MGSPEPSIAWLKNGQPFVPDSRHVFLNGGRQLQIGNTTISDDARYTCIATNDIGLADLETYLQVIGMLVCMDAFRLDR' A
#
# COMPACT_ATOMS: atom_id res chain seq x y z
N MET A 1 -2.97 1.62 -21.28
CA MET A 1 -4.19 2.26 -20.74
C MET A 1 -5.38 1.54 -21.34
N GLY A 2 -6.31 1.07 -20.50
CA GLY A 2 -7.50 0.38 -20.97
C GLY A 2 -8.53 1.36 -21.55
N SER A 3 -9.36 0.89 -22.47
CA SER A 3 -10.51 1.63 -22.98
C SER A 3 -11.74 0.72 -22.86
N PRO A 4 -12.82 1.13 -22.18
CA PRO A 4 -12.99 2.38 -21.43
C PRO A 4 -11.96 2.56 -20.30
N GLU A 5 -11.75 3.81 -19.89
CA GLU A 5 -10.81 4.14 -18.80
C GLU A 5 -11.19 3.37 -17.53
N PRO A 6 -10.28 2.57 -16.96
CA PRO A 6 -10.61 1.77 -15.79
C PRO A 6 -10.59 2.60 -14.51
N SER A 7 -11.51 2.27 -13.59
CA SER A 7 -11.43 2.67 -12.19
C SER A 7 -10.31 1.89 -11.49
N ILE A 8 -9.60 2.52 -10.55
CA ILE A 8 -8.51 1.90 -9.79
C ILE A 8 -8.89 1.78 -8.31
N ALA A 9 -8.75 0.59 -7.76
CA ALA A 9 -8.80 0.31 -6.33
C ALA A 9 -7.45 -0.24 -5.84
N TRP A 10 -7.14 -0.03 -4.56
CA TRP A 10 -5.95 -0.59 -3.93
C TRP A 10 -6.31 -1.51 -2.78
N LEU A 11 -5.52 -2.56 -2.62
CA LEU A 11 -5.54 -3.43 -1.46
C LEU A 11 -4.19 -3.35 -0.73
N LYS A 12 -4.22 -3.47 0.60
CA LYS A 12 -3.06 -3.67 1.46
C LYS A 12 -3.28 -4.98 2.23
N ASN A 13 -2.39 -5.95 2.02
CA ASN A 13 -2.53 -7.32 2.54
C ASN A 13 -3.89 -7.96 2.20
N GLY A 14 -4.40 -7.69 1.00
CA GLY A 14 -5.68 -8.20 0.49
C GLY A 14 -6.93 -7.49 1.02
N GLN A 15 -6.79 -6.46 1.86
CA GLN A 15 -7.90 -5.66 2.38
C GLN A 15 -8.00 -4.32 1.65
N PRO A 16 -9.21 -3.76 1.45
CA PRO A 16 -9.39 -2.44 0.86
C PRO A 16 -8.51 -1.39 1.54
N PHE A 17 -7.69 -0.72 0.75
CA PHE A 17 -6.74 0.26 1.25
C PHE A 17 -7.30 1.67 1.07
N VAL A 18 -7.54 2.34 2.21
CA VAL A 18 -7.98 3.73 2.25
C VAL A 18 -6.79 4.62 2.59
N PRO A 19 -6.47 5.64 1.78
CA PRO A 19 -5.35 6.53 2.02
C PRO A 19 -5.57 7.38 3.27
N ASP A 20 -4.49 7.61 4.02
CA ASP A 20 -4.42 8.56 5.14
C ASP A 20 -3.57 9.79 4.74
N SER A 21 -3.15 10.63 5.71
CA SER A 21 -2.35 11.83 5.42
C SER A 21 -0.96 11.55 4.83
N ARG A 22 -0.42 10.33 4.97
CA ARG A 22 0.89 9.92 4.43
C ARG A 22 0.75 9.19 3.09
N HIS A 23 -0.39 8.58 2.83
CA HIS A 23 -0.64 7.79 1.64
C HIS A 23 -1.48 8.59 0.65
N VAL A 24 -0.95 8.87 -0.54
CA VAL A 24 -1.63 9.70 -1.54
C VAL A 24 -1.77 8.94 -2.84
N PHE A 25 -2.99 8.91 -3.37
CA PHE A 25 -3.25 8.42 -4.72
C PHE A 25 -3.00 9.51 -5.75
N LEU A 26 -2.14 9.22 -6.72
CA LEU A 26 -1.81 10.12 -7.83
C LEU A 26 -2.28 9.50 -9.16
N ASN A 27 -2.34 10.33 -10.21
CA ASN A 27 -2.70 9.92 -11.57
C ASN A 27 -4.02 9.15 -11.66
N GLY A 28 -5.05 9.61 -10.94
CA GLY A 28 -6.37 8.96 -10.90
C GLY A 28 -6.36 7.61 -10.19
N GLY A 29 -5.47 7.42 -9.21
CA GLY A 29 -5.34 6.17 -8.46
C GLY A 29 -4.28 5.21 -8.99
N ARG A 30 -3.64 5.48 -10.13
CA ARG A 30 -2.64 4.56 -10.71
C ARG A 30 -1.32 4.49 -9.94
N GLN A 31 -1.07 5.45 -9.08
CA GLN A 31 0.15 5.53 -8.27
C GLN A 31 -0.23 5.72 -6.81
N LEU A 32 0.36 4.91 -5.94
CA LEU A 32 0.33 5.10 -4.50
C LEU A 32 1.67 5.68 -4.06
N GLN A 33 1.66 6.92 -3.57
CA GLN A 33 2.81 7.56 -2.92
C GLN A 33 2.68 7.40 -1.41
N ILE A 34 3.75 6.94 -0.75
CA ILE A 34 3.82 6.79 0.71
C ILE A 34 4.90 7.72 1.23
N GLY A 35 4.50 8.72 2.02
CA GLY A 35 5.41 9.65 2.70
C GLY A 35 5.81 9.18 4.09
N ASN A 36 7.03 9.52 4.52
CA ASN A 36 7.57 9.17 5.84
C ASN A 36 7.32 7.70 6.19
N THR A 37 7.81 6.80 5.33
CA THR A 37 7.57 5.36 5.42
C THR A 37 7.98 4.80 6.78
N THR A 38 7.13 3.96 7.35
CA THR A 38 7.30 3.29 8.64
C THR A 38 7.24 1.77 8.46
N ILE A 39 7.63 1.00 9.47
CA ILE A 39 7.55 -0.47 9.44
C ILE A 39 6.11 -0.95 9.18
N SER A 40 5.09 -0.19 9.61
CA SER A 40 3.68 -0.53 9.34
C SER A 40 3.27 -0.43 7.86
N ASP A 41 4.10 0.21 7.02
CA ASP A 41 3.88 0.30 5.59
C ASP A 41 4.41 -0.93 4.83
N ASP A 42 5.23 -1.76 5.49
CA ASP A 42 5.65 -3.08 4.99
C ASP A 42 4.43 -3.97 4.78
N ALA A 43 4.13 -4.25 3.51
CA ALA A 43 2.92 -4.95 3.12
C ALA A 43 2.97 -5.37 1.66
N ARG A 44 2.02 -6.24 1.32
CA ARG A 44 1.64 -6.57 -0.04
C ARG A 44 0.60 -5.59 -0.53
N TYR A 45 0.91 -4.83 -1.57
CA TYR A 45 -0.01 -3.91 -2.22
C TYR A 45 -0.47 -4.48 -3.54
N THR A 46 -1.78 -4.45 -3.78
CA THR A 46 -2.38 -4.87 -5.05
C THR A 46 -3.17 -3.71 -5.61
N CYS A 47 -2.89 -3.29 -6.85
CA CYS A 47 -3.79 -2.39 -7.57
C CYS A 47 -4.71 -3.20 -8.46
N ILE A 48 -5.99 -2.83 -8.48
CA ILE A 48 -7.04 -3.49 -9.26
C ILE A 48 -7.61 -2.43 -10.20
N ALA A 49 -7.50 -2.69 -11.50
CA ALA A 49 -8.09 -1.89 -12.56
C ALA A 49 -9.36 -2.59 -13.07
N THR A 50 -10.48 -1.87 -13.10
CA THR A 50 -11.77 -2.42 -13.57
C THR A 50 -12.47 -1.47 -14.51
N ASN A 51 -12.91 -1.98 -15.65
CA ASN A 51 -13.82 -1.32 -16.59
C ASN A 51 -14.91 -2.31 -17.05
N ASP A 52 -15.82 -1.86 -17.92
CA ASP A 52 -16.94 -2.67 -18.41
C ASP A 52 -16.51 -3.89 -19.24
N ILE A 53 -15.24 -3.96 -19.66
CA ILE A 53 -14.68 -5.08 -20.43
C ILE A 53 -14.08 -6.14 -19.50
N GLY A 54 -13.54 -5.74 -18.34
CA GLY A 54 -12.99 -6.70 -17.39
C GLY A 54 -12.15 -6.10 -16.28
N LEU A 55 -11.36 -6.99 -15.66
CA LEU A 55 -10.54 -6.74 -14.50
C LEU A 55 -9.09 -7.13 -14.78
N ALA A 56 -8.15 -6.32 -14.31
CA ALA A 56 -6.73 -6.63 -14.27
C ALA A 56 -6.15 -6.19 -12.93
N ASP A 57 -5.19 -6.93 -12.39
CA ASP A 57 -4.52 -6.62 -11.15
C ASP A 57 -2.99 -6.70 -11.26
N LEU A 58 -2.30 -5.95 -10.40
CA LEU A 58 -0.85 -6.02 -10.23
C LEU A 58 -0.53 -6.02 -8.75
N GLU A 59 0.23 -7.04 -8.33
CA GLU A 59 0.69 -7.20 -6.96
C GLU A 59 2.17 -6.82 -6.83
N THR A 60 2.51 -6.12 -5.74
CA THR A 60 3.87 -5.77 -5.37
C THR A 60 4.07 -5.85 -3.86
N TYR A 61 5.32 -6.03 -3.43
CA TYR A 61 5.70 -6.11 -2.02
C TYR A 61 6.58 -4.92 -1.69
N LEU A 62 6.15 -4.10 -0.72
CA LEU A 62 6.99 -3.06 -0.14
C LEU A 62 7.65 -3.62 1.11
N GLN A 63 8.98 -3.65 1.11
CA GLN A 63 9.76 -4.01 2.29
C GLN A 63 10.35 -2.75 2.93
N VAL A 64 10.07 -2.55 4.22
CA VAL A 64 10.59 -1.40 4.98
C VAL A 64 11.60 -1.91 6.00
N ILE A 65 12.88 -1.71 5.72
CA ILE A 65 13.95 -2.17 6.60
C ILE A 65 14.09 -1.19 7.78
N GLY A 66 13.64 -1.61 8.95
CA GLY A 66 13.86 -0.93 10.22
C GLY A 66 15.10 -1.44 10.95
N MET A 67 15.77 -0.58 11.71
CA MET A 67 16.78 -1.00 12.67
C MET A 67 16.10 -1.50 13.93
N LEU A 68 16.17 -2.81 14.22
CA LEU A 68 15.71 -3.38 15.48
C LEU A 68 16.68 -2.95 16.58
N VAL A 69 16.28 -1.98 17.40
CA VAL A 69 17.01 -1.62 18.61
C VAL A 69 16.45 -2.46 19.76
N CYS A 70 17.27 -3.38 20.28
CA CYS A 70 16.95 -4.20 21.46
C CYS A 70 16.97 -3.35 22.76
N MET A 71 16.22 -2.25 22.81
CA MET A 71 16.13 -1.36 23.97
C MET A 71 14.76 -1.38 24.66
N ASP A 72 13.72 -1.92 24.02
CA ASP A 72 12.38 -2.04 24.63
C ASP A 72 12.15 -3.37 25.37
N ALA A 73 13.04 -4.36 25.19
CA ALA A 73 12.97 -5.64 25.90
C ALA A 73 13.34 -5.52 27.40
N PHE A 74 14.00 -4.43 27.83
CA PHE A 74 14.46 -4.26 29.22
C PHE A 74 13.57 -3.35 30.08
N ARG A 75 12.55 -2.69 29.51
CA ARG A 75 11.73 -1.69 30.23
C ARG A 75 10.43 -2.24 30.82
N LEU A 76 10.06 -3.49 30.53
CA LEU A 76 8.86 -4.12 31.09
C LEU A 76 9.13 -5.00 32.32
N ASP A 77 10.39 -5.14 32.75
CA ASP A 77 10.79 -5.91 33.94
C ASP A 77 11.07 -5.03 35.18
N ARG A 78 10.39 -3.88 35.33
CA ARG A 78 10.40 -3.11 36.59
C ARG A 78 9.04 -3.14 37.28
#